data_AF-A0AAN9HX62-F1
#
_entry.id   AF-A0AAN9HX62-F1
#
_cell.length_a   1.000
_cell.length_b   1.000
_cell.length_c   1.000
_cell.angle_alpha   90.00
_cell.angle_beta   90.00
_cell.angle_gamma   90.00
#
_symmetry.space_group_name_H-M   'P 1'
#
loop_
_entity.id
_entity.type
_entity.pdbx_description
1 polymer ?
#
loop_
_entity_poly.entity_id
_entity_poly.type
_entity_poly.pdbx_seq_one_letter_code
_entity_poly.pdbx_strand_id
1 'polypeptide(L)'
;MSVIETTDEVPECSSLRVPKIYTIFGVIGISRLLAGSYLLVITERECVGSYLGHPIFKISSMKIFPCDHSLKSTPVEQKKTEMEFSALLNVAEKTSGLFFSYETNLTLSAQRLNDLGDESRLLPLWRQAEPRFLWNNYMLEVLIDNKDVH
;
A
#
# COMPACT_ATOMS: atom_id res chain seq x y z
N MET A 1 44.72 27.47 42.44
CA MET A 1 43.87 26.28 42.21
C MET A 1 42.50 26.78 41.79
N SER A 2 42.17 26.68 40.50
CA SER A 2 40.83 26.98 39.99
C SER A 2 40.02 25.69 40.03
N VAL A 3 38.90 25.69 40.75
CA VAL A 3 37.94 24.60 40.76
C VAL A 3 37.14 24.71 39.46
N ILE A 4 37.13 23.64 38.67
CA ILE A 4 36.35 23.56 37.43
C ILE A 4 35.03 22.89 37.82
N GLU A 5 33.94 23.63 37.85
CA GLU A 5 32.59 23.06 37.94
C GLU A 5 32.22 22.47 36.58
N THR A 6 32.01 21.16 36.54
CA THR A 6 31.46 20.47 35.37
C THR A 6 29.95 20.64 35.36
N THR A 7 29.44 21.50 34.48
CA THR A 7 28.03 21.56 34.11
C THR A 7 27.70 20.35 33.23
N ASP A 8 27.31 19.24 33.85
CA ASP A 8 26.64 18.13 33.15
C ASP A 8 25.15 18.51 32.95
N GLU A 9 24.88 19.45 32.05
CA GLU A 9 23.55 19.53 31.45
C GLU A 9 23.50 18.57 30.26
N VAL A 10 22.91 17.40 30.51
CA VAL A 10 22.47 16.49 29.46
C VAL A 10 21.41 17.24 28.63
N PRO A 11 21.57 17.38 27.31
CA PRO A 11 20.56 18.04 26.50
C PRO A 11 19.27 17.23 26.62
N GLU A 12 18.18 17.89 27.05
CA GLU A 12 16.86 17.28 27.15
C GLU A 12 16.55 16.53 25.86
N CYS A 13 16.41 15.20 26.02
CA CYS A 13 16.14 14.29 24.94
C CYS A 13 14.85 14.74 24.24
N SER A 14 15.00 15.31 23.04
CA SER A 14 13.89 15.74 22.21
C SER A 14 12.94 14.56 22.04
N SER A 15 11.72 14.70 22.55
CA SER A 15 10.61 13.73 22.49
C SER A 15 10.87 12.54 21.56
N LEU A 16 11.13 11.36 22.12
CA LEU A 16 11.16 10.12 21.35
C LEU A 16 9.85 10.05 20.56
N ARG A 17 9.92 10.25 19.24
CA ARG A 17 8.74 10.16 18.38
C ARG A 17 8.27 8.71 18.44
N VAL A 18 7.27 8.45 19.27
CA VAL A 18 6.66 7.13 19.36
C VAL A 18 5.99 6.86 18.00
N PRO A 19 6.42 5.82 17.25
CA PRO A 19 5.85 5.53 15.96
C PRO A 19 4.37 5.16 16.13
N LYS A 20 3.51 5.70 15.27
CA LYS A 20 2.11 5.31 15.26
C LYS A 20 1.98 3.97 14.54
N ILE A 21 1.58 2.93 15.27
CA ILE A 21 1.42 1.58 14.75
C ILE A 21 0.00 1.42 14.19
N TYR A 22 -0.12 0.84 13.01
CA TYR A 22 -1.39 0.49 12.38
C TYR A 22 -1.40 -1.00 12.06
N THR A 23 -2.50 -1.68 12.40
CA THR A 23 -2.76 -3.02 11.89
C THR A 23 -3.38 -2.89 10.52
N ILE A 24 -2.87 -3.65 9.55
CA ILE A 24 -3.37 -3.69 8.17
C ILE A 24 -3.57 -5.14 7.74
N PHE A 25 -4.48 -5.35 6.80
CA PHE A 25 -4.77 -6.67 6.25
C PHE A 25 -4.15 -6.90 4.87
N GLY A 26 -3.58 -5.87 4.26
CA GLY A 26 -2.88 -5.98 2.99
C GLY A 26 -2.38 -4.62 2.51
N VAL A 27 -1.34 -4.67 1.68
CA VAL A 27 -0.87 -3.51 0.92
C VAL A 27 -1.46 -3.63 -0.48
N ILE A 28 -2.21 -2.62 -0.90
CA ILE A 28 -2.81 -2.59 -2.25
C ILE A 28 -1.73 -2.23 -3.27
N GLY A 29 -0.88 -1.25 -2.92
CA GLY A 29 0.23 -0.82 -3.76
C GLY A 29 0.64 0.61 -3.46
N ILE A 30 1.52 1.14 -4.32
CA ILE A 30 1.99 2.52 -4.26
C ILE A 30 1.53 3.24 -5.53
N SER A 31 0.95 4.42 -5.36
CA SER A 31 0.62 5.32 -6.47
C SER A 31 1.49 6.56 -6.42
N ARG A 32 2.10 6.91 -7.56
CA ARG A 32 2.88 8.15 -7.71
C ARG A 32 1.99 9.22 -8.33
N LEU A 33 1.79 10.32 -7.60
CA LEU A 33 1.17 11.54 -8.12
C LEU A 33 2.27 12.59 -8.38
N LEU A 34 1.86 13.81 -8.71
CA LEU A 34 2.81 14.86 -9.11
C LEU A 34 3.80 15.21 -8.00
N ALA A 35 3.34 15.31 -6.76
CA ALA A 35 4.14 15.86 -5.68
C ALA A 35 4.58 14.81 -4.64
N GLY A 36 4.22 13.53 -4.83
CA GLY A 36 4.67 12.46 -3.95
C GLY A 36 4.12 11.08 -4.26
N SER A 37 4.66 10.10 -3.53
CA SER A 37 4.17 8.72 -3.53
C SER A 37 3.18 8.50 -2.39
N TYR A 38 2.15 7.69 -2.65
CA TYR A 38 1.09 7.37 -1.71
C TYR A 38 0.95 5.85 -1.57
N LEU A 39 1.00 5.37 -0.33
CA LEU A 39 0.80 3.97 0.03
C LEU A 39 -0.67 3.72 0.31
N LEU A 40 -1.27 2.77 -0.40
CA LEU A 40 -2.64 2.34 -0.19
C LEU A 40 -2.65 1.02 0.57
N VAL A 41 -3.39 0.95 1.68
CA VAL A 41 -3.50 -0.25 2.53
C VAL A 41 -4.95 -0.60 2.84
N ILE A 42 -5.18 -1.88 3.11
CA ILE A 42 -6.45 -2.41 3.59
C ILE A 42 -6.43 -2.33 5.12
N THR A 43 -7.32 -1.54 5.70
CA THR A 43 -7.44 -1.38 7.16
C THR A 43 -8.49 -2.30 7.75
N GLU A 44 -9.51 -2.68 6.96
CA GLU A 44 -10.55 -3.63 7.39
C GLU A 44 -11.00 -4.52 6.23
N ARG A 45 -11.43 -5.74 6.57
CA ARG A 45 -11.97 -6.72 5.63
C ARG A 45 -13.04 -7.59 6.27
N GLU A 46 -13.97 -8.08 5.46
CA GLU A 46 -15.02 -9.00 5.87
C GLU A 46 -14.86 -10.33 5.13
N CYS A 47 -14.94 -11.46 5.85
CA CYS A 47 -15.02 -12.78 5.21
C CYS A 47 -16.44 -12.97 4.65
N VAL A 48 -16.55 -13.08 3.33
CA VAL A 48 -17.87 -13.14 2.65
C VAL A 48 -18.18 -14.52 2.08
N GLY A 49 -17.24 -15.47 2.21
CA GLY A 49 -17.41 -16.84 1.75
C GLY A 49 -16.08 -17.52 1.52
N SER A 50 -16.12 -18.63 0.80
CA SER A 50 -14.93 -19.39 0.41
C SER A 50 -15.05 -19.92 -1.01
N TYR A 51 -13.92 -20.04 -1.70
CA TYR A 51 -13.82 -20.67 -3.01
C TYR A 51 -12.72 -21.74 -2.96
N LEU A 52 -13.09 -22.97 -3.30
CA LEU A 52 -12.21 -24.16 -3.17
C LEU A 52 -11.61 -24.33 -1.76
N GLY A 53 -12.36 -23.96 -0.73
CA GLY A 53 -11.91 -24.02 0.67
C GLY A 53 -11.09 -22.81 1.12
N HIS A 54 -10.69 -21.92 0.20
CA HIS A 54 -9.95 -20.71 0.52
C HIS A 54 -10.90 -19.55 0.80
N PRO A 55 -10.70 -18.78 1.89
CA PRO A 55 -11.60 -17.69 2.25
C PRO A 55 -11.48 -16.52 1.26
N ILE A 56 -12.61 -15.90 0.97
CA ILE A 56 -12.74 -14.68 0.17
C ILE A 56 -13.06 -13.53 1.10
N PHE A 57 -12.30 -12.45 0.96
CA PHE A 57 -12.45 -11.23 1.73
C PHE A 57 -12.93 -10.09 0.86
N LYS A 58 -13.96 -9.39 1.34
CA LYS A 58 -14.37 -8.09 0.83
C LYS A 58 -13.58 -7.02 1.57
N ILE A 59 -13.02 -6.05 0.85
CA ILE A 59 -12.40 -4.88 1.45
C ILE A 59 -13.51 -3.97 1.98
N SER A 60 -13.57 -3.75 3.30
CA SER A 60 -14.55 -2.87 3.93
C SER A 60 -14.00 -1.48 4.23
N SER A 61 -12.69 -1.36 4.45
CA SER A 61 -12.01 -0.08 4.66
C SER A 61 -10.60 -0.10 4.08
N MET A 62 -10.21 1.03 3.48
CA MET A 62 -8.86 1.31 3.00
C MET A 62 -8.37 2.60 3.62
N LYS A 63 -7.05 2.78 3.63
CA LYS A 63 -6.42 4.03 4.02
C LYS A 63 -5.25 4.35 3.11
N ILE A 64 -5.07 5.64 2.86
CA ILE A 64 -4.00 6.16 2.03
C ILE A 64 -3.02 6.96 2.90
N PHE A 65 -1.73 6.65 2.78
CA PHE A 65 -0.66 7.31 3.52
C PHE A 65 0.29 8.00 2.53
N PRO A 66 0.56 9.31 2.69
CA PRO A 66 1.63 9.95 1.94
C PRO A 66 2.99 9.41 2.42
N CYS A 67 3.85 8.99 1.49
CA CYS A 67 5.19 8.48 1.78
C CYS A 67 6.22 9.61 1.88
N ASP A 68 6.07 10.65 1.04
CA ASP A 68 6.97 11.79 1.01
C ASP A 68 6.33 13.03 1.63
N HIS A 69 6.97 13.56 2.69
CA HIS A 69 6.63 14.85 3.26
C HIS A 69 7.27 16.05 2.51
N SER A 70 7.83 15.80 1.31
CA SER A 70 8.59 16.77 0.49
C SER A 70 7.77 17.95 -0.04
N LEU A 71 6.45 17.95 0.15
CA LEU A 71 5.55 19.07 -0.18
C LEU A 71 5.95 20.43 0.43
N LYS A 72 6.94 20.46 1.32
CA LYS A 72 7.50 21.70 1.86
C LYS A 72 8.28 22.51 0.81
N SER A 73 8.95 21.86 -0.16
CA SER A 73 9.80 22.54 -1.17
C SER A 73 9.19 22.62 -2.57
N THR A 74 7.98 22.12 -2.80
CA THR A 74 7.33 22.17 -4.11
C THR A 74 6.79 23.57 -4.44
N PRO A 75 6.91 24.05 -5.70
CA PRO A 75 6.29 25.29 -6.18
C PRO A 75 4.80 25.37 -5.85
N VAL A 76 4.29 26.60 -5.62
CA VAL A 76 2.90 26.86 -5.23
C VAL A 76 1.88 26.26 -6.20
N GLU A 77 2.19 26.28 -7.50
CA GLU A 77 1.35 25.68 -8.55
C GLU A 77 1.20 24.17 -8.39
N GLN A 78 2.30 23.46 -8.09
CA GLN A 78 2.27 22.01 -7.85
C GLN A 78 1.45 21.66 -6.60
N LYS A 79 1.47 22.51 -5.55
CA LYS A 79 0.63 22.28 -4.35
C LYS A 79 -0.85 22.39 -4.65
N LYS A 80 -1.24 23.31 -5.55
CA LYS A 80 -2.64 23.48 -5.96
C LYS A 80 -3.12 22.26 -6.74
N THR A 81 -2.34 21.81 -7.74
CA THR A 81 -2.68 20.63 -8.52
C THR A 81 -2.68 19.36 -7.66
N GLU A 82 -1.76 19.22 -6.72
CA GLU A 82 -1.74 18.09 -5.78
C GLU A 82 -3.00 18.04 -4.90
N MET A 83 -3.52 19.21 -4.48
CA MET A 83 -4.79 19.27 -3.76
C MET A 83 -5.94 18.72 -4.61
N GLU A 84 -5.95 18.98 -5.92
CA GLU A 84 -6.95 18.40 -6.84
C GLU A 84 -6.76 16.88 -6.97
N PHE A 85 -5.52 16.38 -7.06
CA PHE A 85 -5.24 14.94 -7.07
C PHE A 85 -5.60 14.24 -5.75
N SER A 86 -5.51 14.94 -4.61
CA SER A 86 -5.94 14.39 -3.32
C SER A 86 -7.44 14.05 -3.28
N ALA A 87 -8.26 14.74 -4.08
CA ALA A 87 -9.67 14.38 -4.25
C ALA A 87 -9.83 13.02 -4.94
N LEU A 88 -8.96 12.69 -5.91
CA LEU A 88 -8.96 11.38 -6.56
C LEU A 88 -8.53 10.27 -5.61
N LEU A 89 -7.58 10.54 -4.71
CA LEU A 89 -7.23 9.62 -3.63
C LEU A 89 -8.41 9.35 -2.69
N ASN A 90 -9.17 10.39 -2.32
CA ASN A 90 -10.38 10.23 -1.52
C ASN A 90 -11.46 9.38 -2.22
N VAL A 91 -11.54 9.44 -3.56
CA VAL A 91 -12.42 8.56 -4.35
C VAL A 91 -11.90 7.13 -4.32
N ALA A 92 -10.59 6.94 -4.52
CA ALA A 92 -9.96 5.62 -4.47
C ALA A 92 -10.18 4.94 -3.10
N GLU A 93 -10.02 5.67 -1.99
CA GLU A 93 -10.24 5.19 -0.62
C GLU A 93 -11.68 4.73 -0.37
N LYS A 94 -12.65 5.29 -1.09
CA LYS A 94 -14.09 4.93 -1.01
C LYS A 94 -14.50 3.88 -2.03
N THR A 95 -13.58 3.36 -2.83
CA THR A 95 -13.89 2.32 -3.81
C THR A 95 -14.41 1.09 -3.08
N SER A 96 -15.59 0.62 -3.50
CA SER A 96 -16.24 -0.56 -2.93
C SER A 96 -16.31 -1.69 -3.96
N GLY A 97 -16.64 -2.90 -3.52
CA GLY A 97 -16.74 -4.06 -4.41
C GLY A 97 -15.39 -4.66 -4.80
N LEU A 98 -14.32 -4.35 -4.04
CA LEU A 98 -13.03 -5.00 -4.17
C LEU A 98 -12.98 -6.25 -3.28
N PHE A 99 -12.51 -7.34 -3.85
CA PHE A 99 -12.40 -8.64 -3.19
C PHE A 99 -11.01 -9.21 -3.40
N PHE A 100 -10.54 -9.98 -2.43
CA PHE A 100 -9.26 -10.67 -2.52
C PHE A 100 -9.27 -11.96 -1.70
N SER A 101 -8.31 -12.83 -1.98
CA SER A 101 -7.97 -13.96 -1.14
C SER A 101 -6.45 -14.03 -1.01
N TYR A 102 -5.96 -14.52 0.13
CA TYR A 102 -4.53 -14.75 0.31
C TYR A 102 -4.05 -16.03 -0.38
N GLU A 103 -4.96 -16.94 -0.71
CA GLU A 103 -4.60 -18.32 -1.08
C GLU A 103 -5.10 -18.72 -2.48
N THR A 104 -6.07 -18.00 -3.05
CA THR A 104 -6.60 -18.31 -4.38
C THR A 104 -6.64 -17.09 -5.29
N ASN A 105 -6.42 -17.33 -6.59
CA ASN A 105 -6.48 -16.30 -7.60
C ASN A 105 -7.92 -16.01 -8.02
N LEU A 106 -8.47 -14.89 -7.57
CA LEU A 106 -9.84 -14.47 -7.89
C LEU A 106 -9.97 -13.76 -9.25
N THR A 107 -8.85 -13.48 -9.94
CA THR A 107 -8.87 -12.82 -11.25
C THR A 107 -9.18 -13.79 -12.39
N LEU A 108 -9.17 -15.10 -12.13
CA LEU A 108 -9.46 -16.15 -13.11
C LEU A 108 -10.84 -16.76 -12.91
N SER A 109 -11.46 -17.20 -13.99
CA SER A 109 -12.64 -18.06 -13.91
C SER A 109 -12.27 -19.46 -13.43
N ALA A 110 -13.24 -20.20 -12.91
CA ALA A 110 -13.03 -21.58 -12.47
C ALA A 110 -12.46 -22.49 -13.57
N GLN A 111 -12.90 -22.29 -14.81
CA GLN A 111 -12.38 -23.01 -15.98
C GLN A 111 -10.89 -22.72 -16.19
N ARG A 112 -10.52 -21.43 -16.27
CA ARG A 112 -9.12 -21.03 -16.45
C ARG A 112 -8.22 -21.45 -15.29
N LEU A 113 -8.76 -21.46 -14.07
CA LEU A 113 -8.03 -21.93 -12.90
C LEU A 113 -7.77 -23.44 -12.95
N ASN A 114 -8.70 -24.22 -13.50
CA ASN A 114 -8.51 -25.65 -13.71
C ASN A 114 -7.56 -25.95 -14.88
N ASP A 115 -7.53 -25.08 -15.89
CA ASP A 115 -6.66 -25.22 -17.06
C ASP A 115 -5.22 -24.69 -16.81
N LEU A 116 -4.96 -24.10 -15.64
CA LEU A 116 -3.63 -23.66 -15.23
C LEU A 116 -2.70 -24.86 -15.07
N GLY A 117 -1.63 -24.91 -15.86
CA GLY A 117 -0.59 -25.93 -15.74
C GLY A 117 0.14 -25.85 -14.39
N ASP A 118 0.71 -26.98 -13.96
CA ASP A 118 1.34 -27.13 -12.64
C ASP A 118 2.42 -26.07 -12.37
N GLU A 119 3.27 -25.77 -13.36
CA GLU A 119 4.30 -24.73 -13.25
C GLU A 119 3.72 -23.35 -12.92
N SER A 120 2.60 -22.98 -13.56
CA SER A 120 1.95 -21.70 -13.30
C SER A 120 1.32 -21.65 -11.91
N ARG A 121 0.84 -22.79 -11.38
CA ARG A 121 0.27 -22.87 -10.02
C ARG A 121 1.31 -22.66 -8.93
N LEU A 122 2.59 -22.91 -9.22
CA LEU A 122 3.71 -22.68 -8.31
C LEU A 122 4.14 -21.20 -8.23
N LEU A 123 3.71 -20.38 -9.19
CA LEU A 123 4.03 -18.95 -9.19
C LEU A 123 3.27 -18.23 -8.06
N PRO A 124 3.76 -17.10 -7.54
CA PRO A 124 2.96 -16.26 -6.64
C PRO A 124 1.69 -15.76 -7.34
N LEU A 125 0.60 -15.54 -6.59
CA LEU A 125 -0.72 -15.18 -7.13
C LEU A 125 -0.68 -13.99 -8.11
N TRP A 126 0.17 -12.99 -7.87
CA TRP A 126 0.29 -11.82 -8.74
C TRP A 126 0.85 -12.15 -10.14
N ARG A 127 1.67 -13.19 -10.28
CA ARG A 127 2.17 -13.67 -11.59
C ARG A 127 1.16 -14.55 -12.33
N GLN A 128 0.20 -15.12 -11.59
CA GLN A 128 -0.89 -15.91 -12.17
C GLN A 128 -2.09 -15.04 -12.58
N ALA A 129 -2.14 -13.80 -12.08
CA ALA A 129 -3.29 -12.94 -12.20
C ALA A 129 -3.59 -12.56 -13.66
N GLU A 130 -4.87 -12.54 -14.02
CA GLU A 130 -5.34 -12.02 -15.30
C GLU A 130 -5.37 -10.48 -15.22
N PRO A 131 -4.56 -9.77 -16.03
CA PRO A 131 -4.38 -8.32 -15.90
C PRO A 131 -5.69 -7.52 -16.01
N ARG A 132 -6.67 -8.01 -16.79
CA ARG A 132 -7.97 -7.36 -16.96
C ARG A 132 -8.78 -7.24 -15.67
N PHE A 133 -8.56 -8.14 -14.71
CA PHE A 133 -9.31 -8.19 -13.46
C PHE A 133 -8.45 -7.88 -12.23
N LEU A 134 -7.15 -7.62 -12.42
CA LEU A 134 -6.24 -7.20 -11.37
C LEU A 134 -6.33 -5.68 -11.17
N TRP A 135 -7.31 -5.24 -10.39
CA TRP A 135 -7.64 -3.81 -10.21
C TRP A 135 -6.45 -2.94 -9.79
N ASN A 136 -5.56 -3.46 -8.93
CA ASN A 136 -4.39 -2.75 -8.43
C ASN A 136 -3.11 -2.99 -9.25
N ASN A 137 -3.20 -3.52 -10.47
CA ASN A 137 -2.03 -3.90 -11.29
C ASN A 137 -0.97 -2.78 -11.36
N TYR A 138 -1.38 -1.57 -11.77
CA TYR A 138 -0.47 -0.42 -11.87
C TYR A 138 0.20 -0.06 -10.54
N MET A 139 -0.51 -0.19 -9.42
CA MET A 139 0.02 0.16 -8.10
C MET A 139 1.02 -0.88 -7.57
N LEU A 140 0.91 -2.13 -8.06
CA LEU A 140 1.80 -3.23 -7.70
C LEU A 140 3.14 -3.14 -8.42
N GLU A 141 3.21 -2.55 -9.61
CA GLU A 141 4.45 -2.43 -10.41
C GLU A 141 5.60 -1.83 -9.57
N VAL A 142 5.31 -0.80 -8.77
CA VAL A 142 6.31 -0.16 -7.90
C VAL A 142 6.88 -1.10 -6.83
N LEU A 143 6.11 -2.10 -6.41
CA LEU A 143 6.51 -3.09 -5.40
C LEU A 143 7.18 -4.32 -6.01
N ILE A 144 6.86 -4.64 -7.27
CA ILE A 144 7.32 -5.83 -7.97
C ILE A 144 8.60 -5.55 -8.77
N ASP A 145 8.65 -4.42 -9.47
CA ASP A 145 9.79 -3.99 -10.28
C ASP A 145 10.80 -3.22 -9.41
N ASN A 146 11.51 -3.92 -8.53
CA ASN A 146 12.82 -3.43 -8.09
C ASN A 146 13.83 -3.69 -9.21
N LYS A 147 13.80 -2.84 -10.25
CA LYS A 147 15.00 -2.67 -11.08
C LYS A 147 16.01 -1.98 -10.18
N ASP A 148 17.04 -2.72 -9.76
CA ASP A 148 18.16 -2.17 -9.01
C ASP A 148 18.61 -0.87 -9.70
N VAL A 149 18.38 0.26 -9.02
CA VAL A 149 18.92 1.54 -9.44
C VAL A 149 20.40 1.48 -9.07
N HIS A 150 21.23 1.02 -10.01
CA HIS A 150 22.66 1.27 -10.03
C HIS A 150 22.95 2.70 -10.48
#